data_AF-A0A4D8XR85-F1
#
_entry.id   AF-A0A4D8XR85-F1
#
_cell.length_a   1.000
_cell.length_b   1.000
_cell.length_c   1.000
_cell.angle_alpha   90.00
_cell.angle_beta   90.00
_cell.angle_gamma   90.00
#
_symmetry.space_group_name_H-M   'P 1'
#
loop_
_entity.id
_entity.type
_entity.pdbx_description
1 polymer ?
#
loop_
_entity_poly.entity_id
_entity_poly.type
_entity_poly.pdbx_seq_one_letter_code
_entity_poly.pdbx_strand_id
1 'polypeptide(L)' 'MKPENIPWGSVGADYIIEATGVFTTTDSAKVHLKGGAKKVIITAPSNDAPMFVMGVNEHSYNSSMEVIR' A
#
# COMPACT_ATOMS: atom_id res chain seq x y z
N MET A 1 -14.37 9.48 -6.05
CA MET A 1 -13.43 8.79 -6.97
C MET A 1 -12.96 7.53 -6.26
N LYS A 2 -12.92 6.38 -6.93
CA LYS A 2 -12.47 5.11 -6.33
C LYS A 2 -11.01 4.84 -6.73
N PRO A 3 -10.13 4.38 -5.84
CA PRO A 3 -8.71 4.23 -6.18
C PRO A 3 -8.45 3.14 -7.23
N GLU A 4 -9.33 2.13 -7.34
CA GLU A 4 -9.27 1.12 -8.41
C GLU A 4 -9.43 1.69 -9.82
N ASN A 5 -10.01 2.90 -9.97
CA ASN A 5 -10.22 3.54 -11.27
C ASN A 5 -9.01 4.38 -11.71
N ILE A 6 -7.99 4.52 -10.86
CA ILE A 6 -6.80 5.30 -11.19
C ILE A 6 -5.85 4.39 -11.98
N PRO A 7 -5.47 4.74 -13.22
CA PRO A 7 -4.66 3.88 -14.07
C PRO A 7 -3.17 3.97 -13.72
N TRP A 8 -2.78 3.55 -12.51
CA TRP A 8 -1.38 3.56 -12.05
C TRP A 8 -0.41 2.88 -13.03
N GLY A 9 -0.84 1.76 -13.61
CA GLY A 9 -0.05 1.03 -14.59
C GLY A 9 0.26 1.81 -15.87
N SER A 10 -0.60 2.77 -16.28
CA SER A 10 -0.38 3.54 -17.52
C SER A 10 0.75 4.56 -17.41
N VAL A 11 1.09 4.94 -16.17
CA VAL A 11 2.17 5.90 -15.87
C VAL A 11 3.39 5.23 -15.25
N GLY A 12 3.39 3.89 -15.11
CA GLY A 12 4.47 3.14 -14.46
C GLY A 12 4.55 3.35 -12.94
N ALA A 13 3.45 3.75 -12.29
CA ALA A 13 3.40 3.94 -10.85
C ALA A 13 3.26 2.60 -10.12
N ASP A 14 4.40 1.96 -9.87
CA ASP A 14 4.46 0.63 -9.23
C ASP A 14 4.19 0.67 -7.72
N TYR A 15 4.59 1.75 -7.04
CA TYR A 15 4.47 1.91 -5.58
C TYR A 15 3.56 3.08 -5.26
N ILE A 16 2.49 2.82 -4.51
CA ILE A 16 1.52 3.83 -4.12
C ILE A 16 1.62 4.10 -2.63
N ILE A 17 1.77 5.37 -2.28
CA ILE A 17 1.71 5.84 -0.89
C ILE A 17 0.25 6.22 -0.61
N GLU A 18 -0.42 5.42 0.19
CA GLU A 18 -1.80 5.65 0.58
C GLU A 18 -1.85 6.56 1.81
N ALA A 19 -1.95 7.86 1.51
CA ALA A 19 -1.90 8.95 2.49
C ALA A 19 -3.23 9.69 2.67
N THR A 20 -4.34 9.14 2.15
CA THR A 20 -5.66 9.76 2.36
C THR A 20 -6.20 9.53 3.77
N GLY A 21 -5.71 8.50 4.46
CA GLY A 21 -6.22 8.07 5.77
C GLY A 21 -7.55 7.31 5.71
N VAL A 22 -8.09 7.04 4.51
CA VAL A 22 -9.36 6.35 4.31
C VAL A 22 -9.18 4.85 4.12
N PHE A 23 -8.13 4.41 3.43
CA PHE A 23 -7.87 3.02 3.09
C PHE A 23 -6.77 2.44 3.98
N THR A 24 -7.09 2.20 5.25
CA THR A 24 -6.11 1.83 6.29
C THR A 24 -6.01 0.34 6.58
N THR A 25 -6.84 -0.49 5.94
CA THR A 25 -6.76 -1.95 6.06
C THR A 25 -6.11 -2.56 4.83
N THR A 26 -5.57 -3.77 4.97
CA THR A 26 -4.96 -4.51 3.86
C THR A 26 -5.93 -4.63 2.68
N ASP A 27 -7.17 -5.02 2.95
CA ASP A 27 -8.17 -5.22 1.89
C ASP A 27 -8.63 -3.92 1.24
N SER A 28 -8.76 -2.84 2.03
CA SER A 28 -9.16 -1.53 1.49
C SER A 28 -8.05 -0.88 0.67
N ALA A 29 -6.78 -1.08 1.03
CA ALA A 29 -5.62 -0.59 0.29
C ALA A 29 -5.29 -1.42 -0.97
N LYS A 30 -5.62 -2.72 -0.98
CA LYS A 30 -5.43 -3.59 -2.18
C LYS A 30 -6.16 -3.09 -3.42
N VAL A 31 -7.17 -2.23 -3.28
CA VAL A 31 -7.90 -1.67 -4.43
C VAL A 31 -7.00 -0.87 -5.38
N HIS A 32 -5.87 -0.33 -4.92
CA HIS A 32 -4.88 0.32 -5.79
C HIS A 32 -4.19 -0.66 -6.74
N LEU A 33 -4.06 -1.94 -6.36
CA LEU A 33 -3.46 -2.97 -7.22
C LEU A 33 -4.29 -3.21 -8.48
N LYS A 34 -5.63 -3.02 -8.40
CA LYS A 34 -6.52 -3.09 -9.56
C LYS A 34 -6.23 -2.01 -10.60
N GLY A 35 -5.71 -0.86 -10.17
CA GLY A 35 -5.25 0.21 -11.04
C GLY A 35 -3.90 -0.05 -11.72
N GLY A 36 -3.25 -1.18 -11.42
CA GLY A 36 -1.95 -1.56 -11.96
C GLY A 36 -0.75 -1.24 -11.07
N ALA A 37 -0.99 -0.84 -9.81
CA ALA A 37 0.08 -0.76 -8.82
C ALA A 37 0.58 -2.16 -8.44
N LYS A 38 1.84 -2.25 -8.00
CA LYS A 38 2.46 -3.49 -7.51
C LYS A 38 2.59 -3.54 -5.99
N LYS A 39 2.59 -2.38 -5.33
CA LYS A 39 2.79 -2.25 -3.89
C LYS A 39 2.06 -1.03 -3.33
N VAL A 40 1.50 -1.16 -2.14
CA VAL A 40 0.84 -0.08 -1.42
C VAL A 40 1.45 0.10 -0.04
N ILE A 41 1.76 1.33 0.32
CA ILE A 41 2.32 1.72 1.61
C ILE A 41 1.31 2.63 2.30
N ILE A 42 0.74 2.17 3.40
CA ILE A 42 -0.25 2.92 4.18
C ILE A 42 0.48 3.84 5.16
N THR A 43 0.23 5.15 5.12
CA THR A 43 0.91 6.09 6.04
C THR A 43 0.18 6.30 7.38
N ALA A 44 -1.05 5.79 7.50
CA ALA A 44 -1.85 5.85 8.71
C ALA A 44 -1.74 4.55 9.54
N PRO A 45 -2.13 4.55 10.83
CA PRO A 45 -2.24 3.31 11.60
C PRO A 45 -3.15 2.30 10.88
N SER A 46 -2.68 1.06 10.77
CA SER A 46 -3.42 -0.07 10.22
C SER A 46 -3.65 -1.12 11.29
N ASN A 47 -4.81 -1.77 11.25
CA ASN A 47 -5.15 -2.83 12.20
C ASN A 47 -4.63 -4.21 11.77
N ASP A 48 -4.29 -4.39 10.49
CA ASP A 48 -4.02 -5.70 9.89
C ASP A 48 -2.80 -5.74 8.96
N ALA A 49 -2.37 -4.59 8.41
CA ALA A 49 -1.21 -4.56 7.53
C ALA A 49 0.09 -4.74 8.34
N PRO A 50 1.06 -5.54 7.85
CA PRO A 50 2.38 -5.65 8.47
C PRO A 50 3.01 -4.28 8.66
N MET A 51 3.40 -3.97 9.90
CA MET A 51 3.90 -2.65 10.27
C MET A 51 5.43 -2.65 10.43
N PHE A 52 6.08 -1.70 9.78
CA PHE A 52 7.51 -1.46 9.83
C PHE A 52 7.82 -0.06 10.36
N VAL A 53 8.85 0.01 11.19
CA VAL A 53 9.45 1.22 11.72
C VAL A 53 10.93 1.15 11.38
N MET A 54 11.38 2.14 10.62
CA MET A 54 12.76 2.25 10.17
C MET A 54 13.70 2.37 11.38
N GLY A 55 14.76 1.56 11.40
CA GLY A 55 15.71 1.46 12.50
C GLY A 55 15.24 0.57 13.65
N VAL A 56 14.13 -0.15 13.51
CA VAL A 56 13.56 -1.01 14.56
C VAL A 56 13.30 -2.42 14.02
N ASN A 57 12.45 -2.56 13.00
CA ASN A 57 12.00 -3.87 12.50
C ASN A 57 11.93 -3.96 10.96
N GLU A 58 12.51 -3.02 10.21
CA GLU A 58 12.53 -3.01 8.74
C GLU A 58 13.21 -4.24 8.13
N HIS A 59 14.12 -4.87 8.86
CA HIS A 59 14.79 -6.11 8.45
C HIS A 59 13.85 -7.31 8.31
N SER A 60 12.64 -7.25 8.88
CA SER A 60 11.60 -8.28 8.74
C SER A 60 10.73 -8.12 7.49
N TYR A 61 10.95 -7.06 6.70
CA TYR A 61 10.22 -6.82 5.46
C TYR A 61 10.52 -7.89 4.40
N ASN A 62 9.47 -8.34 3.71
CA ASN A 62 9.57 -9.20 2.53
C ASN A 62 8.98 -8.50 1.31
N SER A 63 9.72 -8.50 0.19
CA SER A 63 9.28 -7.91 -1.07
C SER A 63 7.99 -8.49 -1.63
N SER A 64 7.59 -9.71 -1.23
CA SER A 64 6.33 -10.35 -1.61
C SER A 64 5.09 -9.76 -0.93
N MET A 65 5.24 -9.01 0.17
CA MET A 65 4.12 -8.39 0.88
C MET A 65 3.54 -7.26 0.03
N GLU A 66 2.35 -7.38 -0.53
CA GLU A 66 1.80 -6.38 -1.47
C GLU A 66 1.37 -5.06 -0.78
N VAL A 67 0.89 -5.17 0.45
CA VAL A 67 0.46 -4.03 1.28
C VAL A 67 1.23 -4.05 2.58
N ILE A 68 1.82 -2.92 2.94
CA ILE A 68 2.55 -2.71 4.18
C ILE A 68 2.16 -1.39 4.82
N ARG A 69 2.42 -1.27 6.12
CA ARG A 69 2.40 0.00 6.84
C ARG A 69 3.84 0.32 7.25
#